data_AF-A0A1Y6G4P1-F1
#
_entry.id   AF-A0A1Y6G4P1-F1
#
_cell.length_a   1.000
_cell.length_b   1.000
_cell.length_c   1.000
_cell.angle_alpha   90.00
_cell.angle_beta   90.00
_cell.angle_gamma   90.00
#
_symmetry.space_group_name_H-M   'P 1'
#
loop_
_entity.id
_entity.type
_entity.pdbx_description
1 polymer ?
#
loop_
_entity_poly.entity_id
_entity_poly.type
_entity_poly.pdbx_seq_one_letter_code
_entity_poly.pdbx_strand_id
1 'polypeptide(L)'
;MAKLLMLNRQTEIPFLSSLNSELLMLHLKVKAKDFRLTIPIPYAILNMGISILSSKLLHHHANKWTKEHFERKKLDFTIPLIDKETLKPILKELKNHKGIVLVDVKAKDGTEVKVRL
;
A
#
# COMPACT_ATOMS: atom_id res chain seq x y z
N MET A 1 27.72 -37.73 -20.07
CA MET A 1 26.42 -37.02 -20.16
C MET A 1 25.74 -36.79 -18.81
N ALA A 2 25.80 -37.72 -17.84
CA ALA A 2 25.13 -37.58 -16.53
C ALA A 2 25.61 -36.40 -15.65
N LYS A 3 26.87 -35.96 -15.78
CA LYS A 3 27.44 -34.84 -14.99
C LYS A 3 26.85 -33.47 -15.36
N LEU A 4 26.35 -33.32 -16.59
CA LEU A 4 25.67 -32.10 -17.05
C LEU A 4 24.23 -32.00 -16.52
N LEU A 5 23.56 -33.14 -16.29
CA LEU A 5 22.22 -33.18 -15.69
C LEU A 5 22.21 -32.86 -14.19
N MET A 6 23.30 -33.18 -13.47
CA MET A 6 23.43 -32.82 -12.05
C MET A 6 23.74 -31.34 -11.81
N LEU A 7 24.50 -30.69 -12.71
CA LEU A 7 24.83 -29.28 -12.56
C LEU A 7 23.62 -28.35 -12.80
N ASN A 8 22.62 -28.81 -13.57
CA ASN A 8 21.41 -28.05 -13.87
C ASN A 8 20.28 -28.20 -12.83
N ARG A 9 20.40 -29.16 -11.89
CA ARG A 9 19.38 -29.41 -10.86
C ARG A 9 19.57 -28.59 -9.57
N GLN A 10 20.75 -28.00 -9.37
CA GLN A 10 21.09 -27.23 -8.15
C GLN A 10 20.89 -25.71 -8.31
N THR A 11 20.71 -25.22 -9.54
CA THR A 11 20.55 -23.79 -9.86
C THR A 11 19.10 -23.32 -9.88
N GLU A 12 18.15 -24.24 -9.83
CA GLU A 12 16.73 -23.92 -9.75
C GLU A 12 16.30 -23.87 -8.27
N ILE A 13 16.28 -22.64 -7.73
CA ILE A 13 15.38 -22.15 -6.66
C ILE A 13 15.87 -22.33 -5.21
N PRO A 14 16.59 -21.30 -4.69
CA PRO A 14 16.05 -20.50 -3.59
C PRO A 14 16.18 -18.97 -3.78
N PHE A 15 16.88 -18.53 -4.83
CA PHE A 15 17.18 -17.10 -5.05
C PHE A 15 15.94 -16.29 -5.50
N LEU A 16 15.05 -16.90 -6.30
CA LEU A 16 13.83 -16.23 -6.77
C LEU A 16 12.79 -15.97 -5.65
N SER A 17 12.80 -16.72 -4.56
CA SER A 17 11.92 -16.46 -3.41
C SER A 17 12.37 -15.28 -2.55
N SER A 18 13.67 -14.98 -2.51
CA SER A 18 14.24 -13.88 -1.72
C SER A 18 14.01 -12.50 -2.33
N LEU A 19 13.84 -12.41 -3.66
CA LEU A 19 13.52 -11.14 -4.32
C LEU A 19 12.04 -10.77 -4.12
N ASN A 20 11.12 -11.74 -4.06
CA ASN A 20 9.68 -11.46 -4.01
C ASN A 20 9.21 -10.71 -2.75
N SER A 21 9.96 -10.78 -1.64
CA SER A 21 9.67 -10.02 -0.43
C SER A 21 10.09 -8.54 -0.53
N GLU A 22 11.15 -8.21 -1.28
CA GLU A 22 11.54 -6.82 -1.57
C GLU A 22 10.70 -6.21 -2.71
N LEU A 23 10.11 -7.03 -3.58
CA LEU A 23 9.37 -6.59 -4.77
C LEU A 23 7.93 -6.16 -4.48
N LEU A 24 7.47 -6.23 -3.23
CA LEU A 24 6.10 -5.94 -2.83
C LEU A 24 6.01 -4.90 -1.70
N MET A 25 6.90 -3.92 -1.64
CA MET A 25 6.96 -2.93 -0.55
C MET A 25 6.88 -1.49 -1.06
N LEU A 26 5.84 -0.78 -0.62
CA LEU A 26 5.69 0.65 -0.81
C LEU A 26 6.49 1.39 0.26
N HIS A 27 7.37 2.30 -0.15
CA HIS A 27 8.24 3.04 0.76
C HIS A 27 7.66 4.41 1.07
N LEU A 28 7.23 4.60 2.33
CA LEU A 28 6.86 5.91 2.86
C LEU A 28 8.06 6.53 3.56
N LYS A 29 8.52 7.68 3.07
CA LYS A 29 9.53 8.50 3.75
C LYS A 29 8.85 9.77 4.22
N VAL A 30 8.79 9.94 5.53
CA VAL A 30 8.30 11.15 6.19
C VAL A 30 9.46 11.77 6.93
N LYS A 31 9.68 13.05 6.73
CA LYS A 31 10.72 13.82 7.41
C LYS A 31 10.07 15.07 7.97
N ALA A 32 9.86 15.05 9.28
CA ALA A 32 9.48 16.22 10.05
C ALA A 32 10.74 16.85 10.67
N LYS A 33 10.55 17.98 11.34
CA LYS A 33 11.64 18.74 11.99
C LYS A 33 12.41 17.90 13.02
N ASP A 34 11.70 17.06 13.75
CA ASP A 34 12.25 16.30 14.89
C ASP A 34 12.42 14.80 14.59
N PHE A 35 11.85 14.30 13.50
CA PHE A 35 11.90 12.86 13.18
C PHE A 35 11.96 12.58 11.67
N ARG A 36 12.71 11.54 11.34
CA ARG A 36 12.79 10.96 9.99
C ARG A 36 12.31 9.52 10.06
N LEU A 37 11.16 9.25 9.47
CA LEU A 37 10.53 7.96 9.50
C LEU A 37 10.49 7.37 8.10
N THR A 38 11.00 6.15 7.95
CA THR A 38 10.88 5.38 6.71
C THR A 38 10.13 4.10 7.02
N ILE A 39 8.92 3.97 6.52
CA ILE A 39 8.08 2.78 6.73
C ILE A 39 7.95 2.06 5.39
N PRO A 40 8.54 0.86 5.25
CA PRO A 40 8.19 -0.05 4.17
C PRO A 40 6.82 -0.68 4.49
N ILE A 41 5.85 -0.50 3.60
CA ILE A 41 4.52 -1.07 3.70
C ILE A 41 4.41 -2.19 2.66
N PRO A 42 4.39 -3.46 3.08
CA PRO A 42 4.08 -4.55 2.19
C PRO A 42 2.69 -4.39 1.56
N TYR A 43 2.55 -4.67 0.26
CA TYR A 43 1.24 -4.64 -0.40
C TYR A 43 0.23 -5.66 0.16
N ALA A 44 0.69 -6.63 0.95
CA ALA A 44 -0.20 -7.50 1.73
C ALA A 44 -1.06 -6.67 2.70
N ILE A 45 -0.48 -5.66 3.36
CA ILE A 45 -1.20 -4.74 4.24
C ILE A 45 -2.17 -3.89 3.42
N LEU A 46 -1.76 -3.43 2.23
CA LEU A 46 -2.66 -2.70 1.34
C LEU A 46 -3.87 -3.56 0.91
N ASN A 47 -3.63 -4.82 0.55
CA ASN A 47 -4.70 -5.75 0.16
C ASN A 47 -5.66 -6.07 1.33
N MET A 48 -5.12 -6.16 2.54
CA MET A 48 -5.91 -6.30 3.77
C MET A 48 -6.73 -5.03 4.02
N GLY A 49 -6.13 -3.86 3.86
CA GLY A 49 -6.79 -2.56 3.93
C GLY A 49 -7.95 -2.44 2.93
N ILE A 50 -7.76 -2.81 1.66
CA ILE A 50 -8.82 -2.84 0.64
C ILE A 50 -9.96 -3.77 1.08
N SER A 51 -9.62 -4.94 1.62
CA SER A 51 -10.62 -5.92 2.07
C SER A 51 -11.44 -5.43 3.25
N ILE A 52 -10.79 -4.73 4.17
CA ILE A 52 -11.37 -4.07 5.34
C ILE A 52 -12.26 -2.91 4.89
N LEU A 53 -11.72 -1.99 4.10
CA LEU A 53 -12.43 -0.79 3.61
C LEU A 53 -13.70 -1.14 2.84
N SER A 54 -13.67 -2.15 1.98
CA SER A 54 -14.86 -2.58 1.22
C SER A 54 -15.88 -3.39 2.06
N SER A 55 -15.62 -3.61 3.35
CA SER A 55 -16.55 -4.31 4.23
C SER A 55 -17.79 -3.46 4.52
N LYS A 56 -18.98 -4.04 4.27
CA LYS A 56 -20.27 -3.40 4.57
C LYS A 56 -20.40 -3.01 6.05
N LEU A 57 -19.79 -3.77 6.96
CA LEU A 57 -19.82 -3.49 8.40
C LEU A 57 -19.04 -2.22 8.77
N LEU A 58 -17.91 -1.97 8.10
CA LEU A 58 -17.15 -0.75 8.29
C LEU A 58 -17.86 0.43 7.65
N HIS A 59 -18.47 0.27 6.48
CA HIS A 59 -19.30 1.32 5.91
C HIS A 59 -20.48 1.70 6.81
N HIS A 60 -21.13 0.73 7.46
CA HIS A 60 -22.23 1.03 8.38
C HIS A 60 -21.76 1.80 9.62
N HIS A 61 -20.69 1.33 10.27
CA HIS A 61 -20.12 2.03 11.43
C HIS A 61 -19.50 3.38 11.07
N ALA A 62 -18.78 3.47 9.96
CA ALA A 62 -18.17 4.71 9.51
C ALA A 62 -19.24 5.71 9.10
N ASN A 63 -20.32 5.31 8.43
CA ASN A 63 -21.42 6.22 8.10
C ASN A 63 -22.15 6.69 9.36
N LYS A 64 -22.35 5.82 10.36
CA LYS A 64 -22.94 6.20 11.66
C LYS A 64 -22.03 7.20 12.41
N TRP A 65 -20.74 6.91 12.50
CA TRP A 65 -19.74 7.77 13.15
C TRP A 65 -19.57 9.11 12.41
N THR A 66 -19.53 9.07 11.08
CA THR A 66 -19.44 10.26 10.22
C THR A 66 -20.68 11.11 10.42
N LYS A 67 -21.90 10.55 10.40
CA LYS A 67 -23.12 11.32 10.71
C LYS A 67 -23.02 12.00 12.08
N GLU A 68 -22.67 11.26 13.15
CA GLU A 68 -22.54 11.83 14.50
C GLU A 68 -21.51 12.99 14.61
N HIS A 69 -20.42 12.94 13.83
CA HIS A 69 -19.43 14.02 13.80
C HIS A 69 -19.78 15.16 12.83
N PHE A 70 -20.49 14.88 11.74
CA PHE A 70 -20.79 15.83 10.67
C PHE A 70 -22.11 16.60 10.88
N GLU A 71 -23.04 16.08 11.69
CA GLU A 71 -24.19 16.85 12.20
C GLU A 71 -23.75 18.14 12.91
N ARG A 72 -22.57 18.10 13.57
CA ARG A 72 -21.96 19.29 14.19
C ARG A 72 -21.36 20.29 13.20
N LYS A 73 -21.19 19.93 11.92
CA LYS A 73 -20.57 20.77 10.87
C LYS A 73 -21.43 20.99 9.61
N LYS A 74 -22.67 20.48 9.56
CA LYS A 74 -23.59 20.59 8.39
C LYS A 74 -22.95 20.22 7.05
N LEU A 75 -22.21 19.11 7.01
CA LEU A 75 -21.61 18.61 5.78
C LEU A 75 -22.17 17.21 5.52
N ASP A 76 -22.98 17.06 4.47
CA ASP A 76 -23.58 15.78 4.07
C ASP A 76 -22.58 14.89 3.32
N PHE A 77 -21.49 14.53 3.99
CA PHE A 77 -20.48 13.65 3.41
C PHE A 77 -20.76 12.20 3.83
N THR A 78 -21.25 11.38 2.89
CA THR A 78 -21.37 9.93 3.07
C THR A 78 -20.17 9.24 2.43
N ILE A 79 -19.49 8.36 3.16
CA ILE A 79 -18.39 7.58 2.61
C ILE A 79 -18.98 6.54 1.64
N PRO A 80 -18.73 6.65 0.32
CA PRO A 80 -19.29 5.72 -0.66
C PRO A 80 -18.70 4.33 -0.47
N LEU A 81 -19.49 3.28 -0.74
CA LEU A 81 -19.02 1.90 -0.74
C LEU A 81 -17.92 1.74 -1.78
N ILE A 82 -16.68 1.49 -1.33
CA ILE A 82 -15.57 1.28 -2.25
C ILE A 82 -15.54 -0.21 -2.62
N ASP A 83 -15.62 -0.51 -3.90
CA ASP A 83 -15.61 -1.89 -4.39
C ASP A 83 -14.18 -2.45 -4.42
N LYS A 84 -14.01 -3.73 -4.06
CA LYS A 84 -12.71 -4.41 -4.11
C LYS A 84 -12.25 -4.57 -5.56
N GLU A 85 -13.18 -4.83 -6.48
CA GLU A 85 -12.85 -5.09 -7.88
C GLU A 85 -12.34 -3.84 -8.59
N THR A 86 -12.68 -2.63 -8.13
CA THR A 86 -12.11 -1.39 -8.66
C THR A 86 -10.71 -1.10 -8.11
N LEU A 87 -10.41 -1.51 -6.88
CA LEU A 87 -9.11 -1.27 -6.23
C LEU A 87 -8.05 -2.32 -6.55
N LYS A 88 -8.44 -3.58 -6.82
CA LYS A 88 -7.53 -4.65 -7.23
C LYS A 88 -6.67 -4.33 -8.47
N PRO A 89 -7.23 -3.84 -9.60
CA PRO A 89 -6.43 -3.55 -10.79
C PRO A 89 -5.45 -2.40 -10.53
N ILE A 90 -5.87 -1.38 -9.77
CA ILE A 90 -4.99 -0.28 -9.35
C ILE A 90 -3.81 -0.83 -8.55
N LEU A 91 -4.08 -1.68 -7.55
CA LEU A 91 -3.04 -2.31 -6.76
C LEU A 91 -2.07 -3.16 -7.59
N LYS A 92 -2.60 -3.88 -8.58
CA LYS A 92 -1.79 -4.68 -9.52
C LYS A 92 -0.88 -3.79 -10.35
N GLU A 93 -1.40 -2.66 -10.83
CA GLU A 93 -0.64 -1.71 -11.62
C GLU A 93 0.47 -1.04 -10.81
N LEU A 94 0.17 -0.67 -9.56
CA LEU A 94 1.17 -0.12 -8.64
C LEU A 94 2.31 -1.10 -8.35
N LYS A 95 2.01 -2.41 -8.25
CA LYS A 95 3.04 -3.45 -8.08
C LYS A 95 3.94 -3.60 -9.31
N ASN A 96 3.40 -3.36 -10.50
CA ASN A 96 4.14 -3.47 -11.76
C ASN A 96 5.09 -2.27 -11.97
N HIS A 97 4.74 -1.11 -11.41
CA HIS A 97 5.47 0.15 -11.61
C HIS A 97 6.37 0.49 -10.42
N LYS A 98 7.55 -0.16 -10.37
CA LYS A 98 8.52 0.02 -9.28
C LYS A 98 9.34 1.29 -9.43
N GLY A 99 9.69 1.90 -8.30
CA GLY A 99 10.58 3.04 -8.22
C GLY A 99 9.92 4.39 -8.52
N ILE A 100 8.64 4.41 -8.91
CA ILE A 100 7.90 5.64 -9.19
C ILE A 100 7.60 6.39 -7.90
N VAL A 101 7.84 7.70 -7.91
CA VAL A 101 7.45 8.60 -6.83
C VAL A 101 6.00 9.04 -7.10
N LEU A 102 5.08 8.60 -6.25
CA LEU A 102 3.67 8.96 -6.37
C LEU A 102 3.37 10.32 -5.75
N VAL A 103 4.04 10.61 -4.65
CA VAL A 103 3.84 11.85 -3.90
C VAL A 103 5.21 12.35 -3.47
N ASP A 104 5.48 13.61 -3.75
CA ASP A 104 6.64 14.35 -3.22
C ASP A 104 6.12 15.73 -2.82
N VAL A 105 5.87 15.90 -1.53
CA VAL A 105 5.36 17.16 -0.98
C VAL A 105 6.26 17.66 0.12
N LYS A 106 6.50 18.97 0.11
CA LYS A 106 7.22 19.69 1.14
C LYS A 106 6.35 20.82 1.65
N ALA A 107 6.00 20.76 2.93
CA ALA A 107 5.23 21.79 3.59
C ALA A 107 6.13 22.96 4.03
N LYS A 108 5.51 24.13 4.25
CA LYS A 108 6.19 25.39 4.60
C LYS A 108 6.95 25.32 5.93
N ASP A 109 6.57 24.40 6.80
CA ASP A 109 7.19 24.07 8.08
C ASP A 109 8.47 23.20 7.94
N GLY A 110 8.80 22.79 6.71
CA GLY A 110 9.93 21.91 6.40
C GLY A 110 9.61 20.42 6.44
N THR A 111 8.35 20.04 6.70
CA THR A 111 7.91 18.63 6.67
C THR A 111 7.89 18.12 5.23
N GLU A 112 8.58 17.01 4.97
CA GLU A 112 8.67 16.35 3.67
C GLU A 112 7.97 14.99 3.74
N VAL A 113 7.09 14.70 2.77
CA VAL A 113 6.45 13.41 2.61
C VAL A 113 6.73 12.92 1.20
N LYS A 114 7.37 11.75 1.11
CA LYS A 114 7.70 11.09 -0.14
C LYS A 114 7.18 9.66 -0.13
N VAL A 115 6.36 9.34 -1.12
CA VAL A 115 5.79 8.01 -1.33
C VAL A 115 6.37 7.42 -2.59
N ARG A 116 7.02 6.26 -2.47
CA ARG A 116 7.66 5.56 -3.59
C ARG A 116 7.19 4.12 -3.67
N LEU A 117 6.96 3.66 -4.90
CA LEU A 117 6.67 2.26 -5.23
C LEU A 117 7.93 1.41 -5.35
#